data_AF-A0A1Y3GH65-F1
#
_entry.id   AF-A0A1Y3GH65-F1
#
_cell.length_a   1.000
_cell.length_b   1.000
_cell.length_c   1.000
_cell.angle_alpha   90.00
_cell.angle_beta   90.00
_cell.angle_gamma   90.00
#
_symmetry.space_group_name_H-M   'P 1'
#
loop_
_entity.id
_entity.type
_entity.pdbx_description
1 polymer ?
#
loop_
_entity_poly.entity_id
_entity_poly.type
_entity_poly.pdbx_seq_one_letter_code
_entity_poly.pdbx_strand_id
1 'polypeptide(L)'
;MIEVGCPTCGKTNECEITEKPFEDPVTCCTWIFIGILPEEPRVHEYRPTDVVENCQSLIVHSGGKGEIFAVNKEEAIEYNENL
;
A
#
# COMPACT_ATOMS: atom_id res chain seq x y z
N MET A 1 8.53 -11.67 -1.08
CA MET A 1 7.18 -11.63 -1.68
C MET A 1 6.16 -12.34 -0.80
N ILE A 2 4.98 -11.76 -0.68
CA ILE A 2 3.82 -12.18 0.11
C ILE A 2 2.63 -12.23 -0.84
N GLU A 3 1.90 -13.34 -0.84
CA GLU A 3 0.67 -13.47 -1.64
C GLU A 3 -0.50 -12.80 -0.92
N VAL A 4 -1.18 -11.88 -1.59
CA VAL A 4 -2.36 -11.19 -1.08
C VAL A 4 -3.53 -11.29 -2.06
N GLY A 5 -4.74 -11.52 -1.52
CA GLY A 5 -5.96 -11.56 -2.31
C GLY A 5 -6.54 -10.16 -2.50
N CYS A 6 -6.97 -9.83 -3.73
CA CYS A 6 -7.72 -8.62 -3.99
C CYS A 6 -9.09 -8.67 -3.31
N PRO A 7 -9.42 -7.70 -2.43
CA PRO A 7 -10.70 -7.70 -1.71
C PRO A 7 -11.94 -7.68 -2.61
N THR A 8 -11.81 -7.14 -3.83
CA THR A 8 -12.94 -6.98 -4.76
C THR A 8 -13.10 -8.16 -5.72
N CYS A 9 -12.02 -8.56 -6.42
CA CYS A 9 -12.13 -9.56 -7.49
C CYS A 9 -11.60 -10.95 -7.11
N GLY A 10 -11.04 -11.12 -5.91
CA GLY A 10 -10.52 -12.40 -5.42
C GLY A 10 -9.24 -12.89 -6.10
N LYS A 11 -8.70 -12.16 -7.09
CA LYS A 11 -7.40 -12.49 -7.70
C LYS A 11 -6.28 -12.34 -6.68
N THR A 12 -5.37 -13.29 -6.65
CA THR A 12 -4.15 -13.22 -5.85
C THR A 12 -3.08 -12.43 -6.60
N ASN A 13 -2.28 -11.67 -5.85
CA ASN A 13 -1.14 -10.92 -6.35
C ASN A 13 0.05 -11.15 -5.41
N GLU A 14 1.26 -11.17 -5.96
CA GLU A 14 2.48 -11.19 -5.16
C GLU A 14 2.89 -9.75 -4.87
N CYS A 15 3.12 -9.43 -3.61
CA CYS A 15 3.49 -8.11 -3.12
C CYS A 15 4.72 -8.18 -2.23
N GLU A 16 5.51 -7.12 -2.17
CA GLU A 16 6.70 -7.04 -1.33
C GLU A 16 6.61 -5.87 -0.37
N ILE A 17 7.12 -6.08 0.85
CA ILE A 17 7.34 -5.01 1.82
C ILE A 17 8.69 -4.39 1.51
N THR A 18 8.70 -3.09 1.22
CA THR A 18 9.88 -2.35 0.75
C THR A 18 9.92 -0.95 1.38
N GLU A 19 11.08 -0.31 1.37
CA GLU A 19 11.24 1.09 1.78
C GLU A 19 10.59 2.07 0.79
N LYS A 20 10.35 1.62 -0.46
CA LYS A 20 9.84 2.47 -1.55
C LYS A 20 8.60 1.88 -2.24
N PRO A 21 7.45 1.78 -1.55
CA PRO A 21 6.32 1.01 -2.06
C PRO A 21 5.59 1.60 -3.27
N PHE A 22 5.93 2.82 -3.69
CA PHE A 22 5.34 3.46 -4.88
C PHE A 22 6.26 3.51 -6.10
N GLU A 23 7.52 3.08 -6.00
CA GLU A 23 8.38 3.02 -7.21
C GLU A 23 7.91 1.92 -8.17
N ASP A 24 7.36 0.82 -7.65
CA ASP A 24 6.79 -0.27 -8.44
C ASP A 24 5.56 -0.86 -7.73
N PRO A 25 4.41 -0.16 -7.75
CA PRO A 25 3.24 -0.57 -6.99
C PRO A 25 2.55 -1.76 -7.67
N VAL A 26 2.17 -2.76 -6.87
CA VAL A 26 1.36 -3.88 -7.37
C VAL A 26 -0.08 -3.42 -7.46
N THR A 27 -0.71 -3.57 -8.62
CA THR A 27 -2.08 -3.10 -8.85
C THR A 27 -3.00 -4.24 -9.27
N CYS A 28 -4.26 -4.18 -8.83
CA CYS A 28 -5.31 -5.09 -9.30
C CYS A 28 -6.48 -4.30 -9.89
N CYS A 29 -7.74 -4.67 -9.65
CA CYS A 29 -8.89 -3.94 -10.21
C CYS A 29 -9.02 -2.54 -9.58
N THR A 30 -9.46 -2.48 -8.33
CA THR A 30 -9.77 -1.23 -7.60
C THR A 30 -8.66 -0.85 -6.61
N TRP A 31 -7.69 -1.74 -6.42
CA TRP A 31 -6.72 -1.61 -5.33
C TRP A 31 -5.29 -1.52 -5.85
N ILE A 32 -4.50 -0.69 -5.16
CA ILE A 32 -3.04 -0.67 -5.19
C ILE A 32 -2.56 -1.31 -3.90
N PHE A 33 -1.59 -2.22 -3.98
CA PHE A 33 -0.98 -2.82 -2.81
C PHE A 33 0.36 -2.17 -2.54
N ILE A 34 0.51 -1.63 -1.33
CA ILE A 34 1.74 -0.98 -0.86
C ILE A 34 2.24 -1.69 0.39
N GLY A 35 3.50 -2.09 0.36
CA GLY A 35 4.16 -2.72 1.50
C GLY A 35 4.91 -1.69 2.34
N ILE A 36 4.57 -1.59 3.61
CA ILE A 36 5.15 -0.62 4.55
C ILE A 36 5.93 -1.39 5.62
N LEU A 37 7.18 -0.99 5.84
CA LEU A 37 8.01 -1.55 6.90
C LEU A 37 7.44 -1.18 8.29
N PRO A 38 7.68 -2.00 9.34
CA PRO A 38 7.30 -1.64 10.70
C PRO A 38 8.04 -0.34 11.07
N GLU A 39 7.33 0.64 11.62
CA GLU A 39 7.91 1.97 11.85
C GLU A 39 9.12 1.95 12.79
N GLU A 40 10.24 2.52 12.33
CA GLU A 40 11.14 3.28 13.19
C GLU A 40 10.79 4.78 13.08
N PRO A 41 10.89 5.57 14.16
CA PRO A 41 10.49 6.97 14.16
C PRO A 41 11.43 7.78 13.25
N ARG A 42 10.95 8.26 12.10
CA ARG A 42 11.69 9.22 11.25
C ARG A 42 10.78 10.30 10.68
N VAL A 43 11.42 11.43 10.44
CA VAL A 43 10.90 12.79 10.20
C VAL A 43 10.13 12.90 8.87
N HIS A 44 9.17 13.84 8.85
CA HIS A 44 8.24 14.23 7.78
C HIS A 44 8.85 14.44 6.37
N GLU A 45 9.05 13.36 5.62
CA GLU A 45 9.00 13.36 4.15
C GLU A 45 7.78 12.53 3.74
N TYR A 46 7.20 12.76 2.55
CA TYR A 46 6.03 12.04 2.02
C TYR A 46 6.13 10.54 2.35
N ARG A 47 5.19 10.03 3.13
CA ARG A 47 5.18 8.62 3.53
C ARG A 47 3.99 7.89 2.91
N PRO A 48 4.14 6.58 2.67
CA PRO A 48 3.01 5.72 2.34
C PRO A 48 1.88 5.76 3.36
N THR A 49 2.20 6.11 4.61
CA THR A 49 1.20 6.37 5.66
C THR A 49 0.26 7.52 5.30
N ASP A 50 0.74 8.58 4.64
CA ASP A 50 -0.11 9.72 4.27
C ASP A 50 -1.19 9.30 3.26
N VAL A 51 -0.82 8.48 2.28
CA VAL A 51 -1.76 7.87 1.33
C VAL A 51 -2.73 6.93 2.05
N VAL A 52 -2.24 6.10 2.99
CA VAL A 52 -3.08 5.20 3.80
C VAL A 52 -4.08 5.96 4.68
N GLU A 53 -3.67 7.11 5.24
CA GLU A 53 -4.50 7.96 6.11
C GLU A 53 -5.56 8.75 5.33
N ASN A 54 -5.25 9.18 4.11
CA ASN A 54 -6.13 10.03 3.30
C ASN A 54 -7.00 9.25 2.29
N CYS A 55 -6.68 7.98 2.02
CA CYS A 55 -7.42 7.14 1.10
C CYS A 55 -8.08 5.96 1.82
N GLN A 56 -9.15 5.42 1.25
CA GLN A 56 -9.75 4.16 1.64
C GLN A 56 -8.70 3.05 1.54
N SER A 57 -8.40 2.45 2.68
CA SER A 57 -7.36 1.44 2.81
C SER A 57 -7.79 0.25 3.67
N LEU A 58 -7.18 -0.91 3.42
CA LEU A 58 -7.38 -2.15 4.17
C LEU A 58 -6.02 -2.82 4.41
N ILE A 59 -5.78 -3.28 5.64
CA ILE A 59 -4.62 -4.13 5.93
C ILE A 59 -4.93 -5.53 5.39
N VAL A 60 -4.19 -5.97 4.37
CA VAL A 60 -4.32 -7.32 3.76
C VAL A 60 -3.23 -8.28 4.23
N HIS A 61 -2.18 -7.75 4.86
CA HIS A 61 -1.17 -8.52 5.57
C HIS A 61 -0.62 -7.68 6.73
N SER A 62 -0.42 -8.31 7.88
CA SER A 62 0.32 -7.72 9.00
C SER A 62 1.24 -8.77 9.62
N GLY A 63 2.50 -8.42 9.82
CA GLY A 63 3.51 -9.31 10.39
C GLY A 63 4.70 -8.55 10.95
N GLY A 64 5.61 -9.27 11.62
CA GLY A 64 6.79 -8.65 12.25
C GLY A 64 7.78 -7.99 11.27
N LYS A 65 7.60 -8.20 9.96
CA LYS A 65 8.40 -7.57 8.90
C LYS A 65 7.71 -6.37 8.24
N GLY A 66 6.52 -6.00 8.71
CA GLY A 66 5.73 -4.88 8.20
C GLY A 66 4.33 -5.29 7.79
N GLU A 67 3.65 -4.41 7.08
CA GLU A 67 2.26 -4.54 6.68
C GLU A 67 2.10 -4.31 5.18
N ILE A 68 1.07 -4.92 4.58
CA ILE A 68 0.65 -4.60 3.22
C ILE A 68 -0.75 -4.03 3.29
N PHE A 69 -0.90 -2.83 2.72
CA PHE A 69 -2.17 -2.14 2.59
C PHE A 69 -2.68 -2.29 1.16
N ALA A 70 -3.95 -2.66 1.02
CA ALA A 70 -4.70 -2.41 -0.20
C ALA A 70 -5.32 -1.03 -0.09
N VAL A 71 -4.87 -0.08 -0.91
CA VAL A 71 -5.37 1.29 -0.99
C VAL A 71 -6.20 1.47 -2.25
N ASN A 72 -7.30 2.22 -2.17
CA ASN A 72 -8.10 2.57 -3.33
C ASN A 72 -7.23 3.25 -4.39
N LYS A 73 -7.27 2.69 -5.60
CA LYS A 73 -6.41 3.12 -6.70
C LYS A 73 -6.71 4.54 -7.17
N GLU A 74 -7.98 4.90 -7.30
CA GLU A 74 -8.38 6.19 -7.84
C GLU A 74 -7.99 7.30 -6.85
N GLU A 75 -8.29 7.12 -5.58
CA GLU A 75 -7.93 8.07 -4.51
C GLU A 75 -6.42 8.23 -4.35
N ALA A 76 -5.66 7.13 -4.43
CA ALA A 76 -4.19 7.20 -4.34
C ALA A 76 -3.55 7.92 -5.53
N ILE A 77 -4.11 7.78 -6.74
CA ILE A 77 -3.66 8.52 -7.92
C ILE A 77 -4.00 10.01 -7.76
N GLU A 78 -5.24 10.33 -7.41
CA GLU A 78 -5.67 11.71 -7.21
C GLU A 78 -4.87 12.41 -6.11
N TYR A 79 -4.61 11.73 -4.99
CA TYR A 79 -3.76 12.25 -3.92
C TYR A 79 -2.37 12.59 -4.43
N ASN A 80 -1.73 11.67 -5.18
CA ASN A 80 -0.38 11.89 -5.70
C ASN A 80 -0.29 13.00 -6.76
N GLU A 81 -1.35 13.21 -7.54
CA GLU A 81 -1.40 14.30 -8.53
C GLU A 81 -1.56 15.69 -7.89
N ASN A 82 -2.03 15.77 -6.65
CA ASN A 82 -2.32 17.02 -5.93
C ASN A 82 -1.29 17.39 -4.85
N LEU A 83 -0.16 16.68 -4.77
CA LEU A 83 1.00 17.00 -3.90
C LEU A 83 1.95 18.01 -4.55
#